data_AF-A0A6I9QH46-F1
#
_entry.id   AF-A0A6I9QH46-F1
#
_cell.length_a   1.000
_cell.length_b   1.000
_cell.length_c   1.000
_cell.angle_alpha   90.00
_cell.angle_beta   90.00
_cell.angle_gamma   90.00
#
_symmetry.space_group_name_H-M   'P 1'
#
loop_
_entity.id
_entity.type
_entity.pdbx_description
1 polymer ?
#
loop_
_entity_poly.entity_id
_entity_poly.type
_entity_poly.pdbx_seq_one_letter_code
_entity_poly.pdbx_strand_id
1 'polypeptide(L)'
;MRMMTMEATRLHPPSIEKTFGSSSRKAKKQKVIQQKEARVAREYDLMKEILEAMSTILETFMSHIDMHFGTIAEAMAREQDMAEKNAVRVMEELLTLEALTSGEVIKVADILVAEPSKSAVFFSLPPQLKRQKDQILLLQNLVTK
;
A
#
# COMPACT_ATOMS: atom_id res chain seq x y z
N MET A 1 -26.48 -12.82 117.77
CA MET A 1 -25.64 -13.23 116.62
C MET A 1 -26.54 -13.43 115.40
N ARG A 2 -26.57 -12.48 114.47
CA ARG A 2 -27.03 -12.61 113.07
C ARG A 2 -26.31 -11.52 112.30
N MET A 3 -25.21 -11.90 111.64
CA MET A 3 -24.46 -11.02 110.75
C MET A 3 -25.23 -10.88 109.43
N MET A 4 -25.48 -9.65 109.00
CA MET A 4 -25.93 -9.37 107.64
C MET A 4 -24.70 -9.39 106.72
N THR A 5 -24.62 -10.39 105.86
CA THR A 5 -23.69 -10.42 104.72
C THR A 5 -24.34 -9.65 103.57
N MET A 6 -23.84 -8.45 103.28
CA MET A 6 -24.23 -7.71 102.09
C MET A 6 -23.43 -8.23 100.90
N GLU A 7 -24.13 -8.73 99.89
CA GLU A 7 -23.54 -9.25 98.66
C GLU A 7 -22.85 -8.15 97.85
N ALA A 8 -21.62 -8.42 97.42
CA ALA A 8 -20.86 -7.55 96.53
C ALA A 8 -21.25 -7.84 95.07
N THR A 9 -22.05 -6.97 94.47
CA THR A 9 -22.42 -7.02 93.05
C THR A 9 -21.17 -6.81 92.18
N ARG A 10 -20.60 -7.90 91.65
CA ARG A 10 -19.56 -7.84 90.61
C ARG A 10 -20.20 -7.51 89.27
N LEU A 11 -20.11 -6.25 88.86
CA LEU A 11 -20.39 -5.83 87.49
C LEU A 11 -19.35 -6.47 86.55
N HIS A 12 -19.79 -7.42 85.72
CA HIS A 12 -19.02 -7.91 84.58
C HIS A 12 -18.78 -6.77 83.58
N PRO A 13 -17.57 -6.59 83.04
CA PRO A 13 -17.36 -5.70 81.91
C PRO A 13 -18.04 -6.30 80.65
N PRO A 14 -18.62 -5.48 79.76
CA PRO A 14 -19.18 -5.97 78.52
C PRO A 14 -18.06 -6.53 77.64
N SER A 15 -18.16 -7.81 77.27
CA SER A 15 -17.34 -8.43 76.25
C SER A 15 -17.50 -7.67 74.94
N ILE A 16 -16.52 -6.84 74.58
CA ILE A 16 -16.39 -6.33 73.22
C ILE A 16 -15.94 -7.50 72.37
N GLU A 17 -16.88 -8.26 71.81
CA GLU A 17 -16.60 -9.10 70.66
C GLU A 17 -16.14 -8.20 69.52
N LYS A 18 -14.81 -8.10 69.35
CA LYS A 18 -14.21 -7.61 68.11
C LYS A 18 -14.49 -8.66 67.04
N THR A 19 -15.63 -8.56 66.36
CA THR A 19 -15.86 -9.31 65.12
C THR A 19 -14.84 -8.83 64.08
N PHE A 20 -13.78 -9.61 63.91
CA PHE A 20 -12.73 -9.36 62.92
C PHE A 20 -13.35 -9.31 61.51
N GLY A 21 -13.31 -8.14 60.88
CA GLY A 21 -13.66 -7.91 59.47
C GLY A 21 -12.67 -8.53 58.47
N SER A 22 -12.33 -9.81 58.62
CA SER A 22 -11.40 -10.51 57.73
C SER A 22 -12.08 -11.08 56.48
N SER A 23 -13.37 -11.44 56.57
CA SER A 23 -14.16 -11.99 55.46
C SER A 23 -14.40 -10.97 54.33
N SER A 24 -14.73 -9.71 54.70
CA SER A 24 -15.00 -8.63 53.73
C SER A 24 -13.76 -8.19 52.93
N ARG A 25 -12.56 -8.23 53.53
CA ARG A 25 -11.31 -7.86 52.81
C ARG A 25 -10.88 -8.90 51.77
N LYS A 26 -11.08 -10.20 52.05
CA LYS A 26 -10.76 -11.28 51.09
C LYS A 26 -11.71 -11.26 49.90
N ALA A 27 -13.02 -11.12 50.14
CA ALA A 27 -14.03 -11.00 49.08
C ALA A 27 -13.81 -9.76 48.19
N LYS A 28 -13.45 -8.60 48.80
CA LYS A 28 -13.16 -7.37 48.04
C LYS A 28 -11.90 -7.50 47.18
N LYS A 29 -10.85 -8.19 47.65
CA LYS A 29 -9.63 -8.46 46.85
C LYS A 29 -9.92 -9.40 45.68
N GLN A 30 -10.72 -10.45 45.87
CA GLN A 30 -11.05 -11.40 44.81
C GLN A 30 -11.90 -10.77 43.71
N LYS A 31 -12.84 -9.89 44.06
CA LYS A 31 -13.64 -9.11 43.09
C LYS A 31 -12.77 -8.16 42.24
N VAL A 32 -11.75 -7.54 42.85
CA VAL A 32 -10.81 -6.66 42.13
C VAL A 32 -9.92 -7.44 41.16
N ILE A 33 -9.49 -8.65 41.53
CA ILE A 33 -8.69 -9.53 40.65
C ILE A 33 -9.52 -9.97 39.44
N GLN A 34 -10.74 -10.48 39.66
CA GLN A 34 -11.64 -10.87 38.57
C GLN A 34 -11.97 -9.70 37.63
N GLN A 35 -12.14 -8.48 38.18
CA GLN A 35 -12.38 -7.30 37.35
C GLN A 35 -11.15 -6.90 36.51
N LYS A 36 -9.93 -7.10 37.04
CA LYS A 36 -8.69 -6.91 36.27
C LYS A 36 -8.55 -7.96 35.17
N GLU A 37 -8.78 -9.23 35.47
CA GLU A 37 -8.71 -10.32 34.48
C GLU A 37 -9.74 -10.13 33.36
N ALA A 38 -10.98 -9.78 33.71
CA ALA A 38 -12.02 -9.46 32.72
C ALA A 38 -11.74 -8.19 31.91
N ARG A 39 -10.95 -7.26 32.44
CA ARG A 39 -10.47 -6.09 31.69
C ARG A 39 -9.37 -6.48 30.72
N VAL A 40 -8.39 -7.26 31.15
CA VAL A 40 -7.28 -7.74 30.31
C VAL A 40 -7.80 -8.62 29.16
N ALA A 41 -8.77 -9.50 29.43
CA ALA A 41 -9.41 -10.31 28.38
C ALA A 41 -10.07 -9.42 27.31
N ARG A 42 -10.81 -8.39 27.73
CA ARG A 42 -11.44 -7.43 26.79
C ARG A 42 -10.42 -6.62 26.00
N GLU A 43 -9.33 -6.20 26.64
CA GLU A 43 -8.23 -5.49 25.96
C GLU A 43 -7.53 -6.40 24.93
N TYR A 44 -7.35 -7.68 25.25
CA TYR A 44 -6.81 -8.68 24.33
C TYR A 44 -7.74 -8.94 23.14
N ASP A 45 -9.03 -9.12 23.39
CA ASP A 45 -10.03 -9.34 22.33
C ASP A 45 -10.10 -8.13 21.37
N LEU A 46 -10.10 -6.91 21.92
CA LEU A 46 -10.06 -5.69 21.11
C LEU A 46 -8.79 -5.61 20.26
N MET A 47 -7.63 -5.95 20.84
CA MET A 47 -6.36 -5.92 20.12
C MET A 47 -6.32 -6.95 18.99
N LYS A 48 -6.94 -8.12 19.21
CA LYS A 48 -7.09 -9.15 18.19
C LYS A 48 -8.00 -8.67 17.04
N GLU A 49 -9.14 -8.06 17.36
CA GLU A 49 -10.05 -7.50 16.36
C GLU A 49 -9.38 -6.41 15.51
N ILE A 50 -8.62 -5.52 16.14
CA ILE A 50 -7.84 -4.49 15.44
C ILE A 50 -6.81 -5.13 14.50
N LEU A 51 -6.08 -6.15 14.98
CA LEU A 51 -5.06 -6.82 14.16
C LEU A 51 -5.67 -7.53 12.95
N GLU A 52 -6.82 -8.19 13.13
CA GLU A 52 -7.54 -8.88 12.07
C GLU A 52 -8.09 -7.90 11.02
N ALA A 53 -8.64 -6.76 11.47
CA ALA A 53 -9.06 -5.67 10.59
C ALA A 53 -7.88 -5.09 9.80
N MET A 54 -6.74 -4.85 10.47
CA MET A 54 -5.52 -4.35 9.82
C MET A 54 -4.95 -5.34 8.80
N SER A 55 -4.96 -6.64 9.12
CA SER A 55 -4.53 -7.70 8.18
C SER A 55 -5.41 -7.70 6.93
N THR A 56 -6.73 -7.64 7.12
CA THR A 56 -7.70 -7.61 6.00
C THR A 56 -7.50 -6.39 5.12
N ILE A 57 -7.30 -5.21 5.72
CA ILE A 57 -7.03 -3.97 4.99
C ILE A 57 -5.71 -4.08 4.20
N LEU A 58 -4.66 -4.62 4.82
CA LEU A 58 -3.36 -4.78 4.18
C LEU A 58 -3.43 -5.77 3.01
N GLU A 59 -4.10 -6.91 3.18
CA GLU A 59 -4.32 -7.89 2.11
C GLU A 59 -5.08 -7.27 0.93
N THR A 60 -6.14 -6.52 1.21
CA THR A 60 -6.92 -5.81 0.17
C THR A 60 -6.04 -4.80 -0.56
N PHE A 61 -5.25 -4.02 0.18
CA PHE A 61 -4.34 -3.04 -0.39
C PHE A 61 -3.27 -3.69 -1.27
N MET A 62 -2.64 -4.77 -0.81
CA MET A 62 -1.64 -5.52 -1.61
C MET A 62 -2.27 -6.09 -2.87
N SER A 63 -3.48 -6.65 -2.79
CA SER A 63 -4.20 -7.17 -3.96
C SER A 63 -4.49 -6.08 -5.01
N HIS A 64 -4.91 -4.89 -4.59
CA HIS A 64 -5.10 -3.77 -5.51
C HIS A 64 -3.79 -3.29 -6.13
N ILE A 65 -2.72 -3.25 -5.35
CA ILE A 65 -1.38 -2.89 -5.83
C ILE A 65 -0.92 -3.88 -6.91
N ASP A 66 -1.01 -5.19 -6.66
CA ASP A 66 -0.59 -6.22 -7.62
C ASP A 66 -1.37 -6.10 -8.93
N MET A 67 -2.67 -5.81 -8.87
CA MET A 67 -3.51 -5.58 -10.05
C MET A 67 -3.06 -4.35 -10.85
N HIS A 68 -2.77 -3.24 -10.17
CA HIS A 68 -2.31 -2.02 -10.83
C HIS A 68 -0.93 -2.20 -11.45
N PHE A 69 0.01 -2.85 -10.76
CA PHE A 69 1.32 -3.18 -11.31
C PHE A 69 1.22 -4.14 -12.50
N GLY A 70 0.32 -5.14 -12.45
CA GLY A 70 0.03 -6.01 -13.59
C GLY A 70 -0.47 -5.21 -14.80
N THR A 71 -1.39 -4.28 -14.59
CA THR A 71 -1.90 -3.40 -15.66
C THR A 71 -0.80 -2.53 -16.27
N ILE A 72 0.08 -1.96 -15.44
CA ILE A 72 1.22 -1.15 -15.90
C ILE A 72 2.22 -2.02 -16.67
N ALA A 73 2.54 -3.21 -16.15
CA ALA A 73 3.45 -4.14 -16.82
C ALA A 73 2.91 -4.58 -18.19
N GLU A 74 1.61 -4.85 -18.29
CA GLU A 74 0.96 -5.13 -19.57
C GLU A 74 1.01 -3.94 -20.52
N ALA A 75 0.75 -2.73 -20.04
CA ALA A 75 0.82 -1.52 -20.86
C ALA A 75 2.24 -1.30 -21.40
N MET A 76 3.27 -1.46 -20.56
CA MET A 76 4.67 -1.36 -20.96
C MET A 76 5.07 -2.45 -21.97
N ALA A 77 4.63 -3.71 -21.75
CA ALA A 77 4.90 -4.80 -22.68
C ALA A 77 4.25 -4.53 -24.06
N ARG A 78 3.01 -4.03 -24.09
CA ARG A 78 2.34 -3.63 -25.33
C ARG A 78 3.04 -2.45 -26.00
N GLU A 79 3.48 -1.46 -25.24
CA GLU A 79 4.22 -0.31 -25.77
C GLU A 79 5.56 -0.74 -26.41
N GLN A 80 6.27 -1.68 -25.77
CA GLN A 80 7.51 -2.23 -26.30
C GLN A 80 7.28 -3.04 -27.60
N ASP A 81 6.27 -3.90 -27.64
CA ASP A 81 5.90 -4.65 -28.85
C ASP A 81 5.49 -3.70 -30.00
N MET A 82 4.77 -2.63 -29.68
CA MET A 82 4.42 -1.59 -30.66
C MET A 82 5.65 -0.81 -31.14
N ALA A 83 6.61 -0.52 -30.26
CA ALA A 83 7.85 0.17 -30.64
C ALA A 83 8.69 -0.68 -31.60
N GLU A 84 8.81 -1.99 -31.35
CA GLU A 84 9.52 -2.91 -32.24
C GLU A 84 8.84 -3.01 -33.62
N LYS A 85 7.51 -3.20 -33.65
CA LYS A 85 6.73 -3.20 -34.89
C LYS A 85 6.84 -1.88 -35.65
N ASN A 86 6.88 -0.76 -34.92
CA ASN A 86 7.03 0.55 -35.53
C ASN A 86 8.42 0.72 -36.17
N ALA A 87 9.48 0.21 -35.56
CA ALA A 87 10.82 0.27 -36.13
C ALA A 87 10.93 -0.49 -37.45
N VAL A 88 10.36 -1.69 -37.53
CA VAL A 88 10.29 -2.47 -38.77
C VAL A 88 9.52 -1.70 -39.84
N ARG A 89 8.33 -1.19 -39.51
CA ARG A 89 7.49 -0.44 -40.44
C ARG A 89 8.16 0.83 -40.96
N VAL A 90 8.87 1.57 -40.09
CA VAL A 90 9.63 2.77 -40.47
C VAL A 90 10.71 2.41 -41.48
N MET A 91 11.47 1.35 -41.23
CA MET A 91 12.51 0.89 -42.15
C MET A 91 11.94 0.46 -43.49
N GLU A 92 10.87 -0.32 -43.51
CA GLU A 92 10.20 -0.74 -44.75
C GLU A 92 9.75 0.46 -45.58
N GLU A 93 9.08 1.43 -44.95
CA GLU A 93 8.60 2.63 -45.64
C GLU A 93 9.76 3.47 -46.19
N LEU A 94 10.81 3.72 -45.39
CA LEU A 94 11.97 4.50 -45.83
C LEU A 94 12.72 3.82 -46.98
N LEU A 95 12.82 2.48 -46.97
CA LEU A 95 13.43 1.72 -48.06
C LEU A 95 12.63 1.78 -49.36
N THR A 96 11.32 2.05 -49.32
CA THR A 96 10.53 2.31 -50.53
C THR A 96 10.78 3.68 -51.14
N LEU A 97 11.39 4.61 -50.38
CA LEU A 97 11.70 5.95 -50.84
C LEU A 97 13.09 5.94 -51.50
N GLU A 98 13.13 5.89 -52.83
CA GLU A 98 14.36 5.90 -53.66
C GLU A 98 15.22 7.18 -53.52
N ALA A 99 14.85 8.12 -52.65
CA ALA A 99 15.47 9.44 -52.53
C ALA A 99 16.58 9.52 -51.47
N LEU A 100 16.79 8.48 -50.65
CA LEU A 100 17.73 8.50 -49.53
C LEU A 100 18.86 7.48 -49.72
N THR A 101 20.08 7.84 -49.32
CA THR A 101 21.19 6.88 -49.20
C THR A 101 21.00 5.99 -47.97
N SER A 102 21.68 4.82 -47.92
CA SER A 102 21.59 3.90 -46.78
C SER A 102 21.95 4.55 -45.44
N GLY A 103 22.93 5.45 -45.40
CA GLY A 103 23.31 6.19 -44.20
C GLY A 103 22.28 7.24 -43.78
N GLU A 104 21.53 7.80 -44.71
CA GLU A 104 20.42 8.74 -44.43
C GLU A 104 19.19 8.00 -43.93
N VAL A 105 18.87 6.83 -44.52
CA VAL A 105 17.78 5.95 -44.06
C VAL A 105 17.95 5.61 -42.59
N ILE A 106 19.15 5.19 -42.17
CA ILE A 106 19.42 4.86 -40.76
C ILE A 106 19.18 6.08 -39.85
N LYS A 107 19.69 7.26 -40.22
CA LYS A 107 19.51 8.48 -39.42
C LYS A 107 18.05 8.89 -39.30
N VAL A 108 17.28 8.82 -40.38
CA VAL A 108 15.85 9.16 -40.36
C VAL A 108 15.09 8.12 -39.54
N ALA A 109 15.42 6.83 -39.70
CA ALA A 109 14.83 5.75 -38.91
C ALA A 109 15.06 5.96 -37.41
N ASP A 110 16.29 6.28 -36.99
CA ASP A 110 16.61 6.55 -35.59
C ASP A 110 15.74 7.68 -35.01
N ILE A 111 15.50 8.76 -35.77
CA ILE A 111 14.64 9.86 -35.34
C ILE A 111 13.18 9.40 -35.22
N LEU A 112 12.66 8.73 -36.24
CA LEU A 112 11.25 8.34 -36.30
C LEU A 112 10.93 7.26 -35.25
N VAL A 113 11.87 6.35 -34.97
CA VAL A 113 11.72 5.35 -33.91
C VAL A 113 11.80 6.00 -32.53
N ALA A 114 12.71 6.95 -32.33
CA ALA A 114 12.85 7.66 -31.05
C ALA A 114 11.68 8.61 -30.76
N GLU A 115 11.00 9.13 -31.79
CA GLU A 115 9.93 10.12 -31.65
C GLU A 115 8.62 9.66 -32.32
N PRO A 116 7.74 8.94 -31.60
CA PRO A 116 6.49 8.41 -32.13
C PRO A 116 5.58 9.46 -32.76
N SER A 117 5.60 10.70 -32.25
CA SER A 117 4.84 11.82 -32.81
C SER A 117 5.31 12.21 -34.21
N LYS A 118 6.63 12.20 -34.47
CA LYS A 118 7.21 12.44 -35.80
C LYS A 118 6.90 11.29 -36.75
N SER A 119 6.96 10.05 -36.26
CA SER A 119 6.57 8.85 -36.98
C SER A 119 5.11 8.87 -37.44
N ALA A 120 4.19 9.22 -36.54
CA ALA A 120 2.76 9.33 -36.87
C ALA A 120 2.50 10.35 -37.98
N VAL A 121 3.13 11.54 -37.90
CA VAL A 121 3.06 12.55 -38.95
C VAL A 121 3.61 12.02 -40.26
N PHE A 122 4.81 11.41 -40.25
CA PHE A 122 5.44 10.83 -41.43
C PHE A 122 4.52 9.83 -42.16
N PHE A 123 3.90 8.89 -41.44
CA PHE A 123 3.02 7.89 -42.04
C PHE A 123 1.72 8.47 -42.60
N SER A 124 1.26 9.61 -42.10
CA SER A 124 0.06 10.29 -42.63
C SER A 124 0.31 11.08 -43.92
N LEU A 125 1.57 11.32 -44.28
CA LEU A 125 1.93 12.12 -45.45
C LEU A 125 1.79 11.32 -46.76
N PRO A 126 1.35 11.97 -47.86
CA PRO A 126 1.47 11.41 -49.20
C PRO A 126 2.94 11.10 -49.58
N PRO A 127 3.20 10.13 -50.47
CA PRO A 127 4.57 9.72 -50.85
C PRO A 127 5.46 10.87 -51.32
N GLN A 128 4.89 11.88 -51.98
CA GLN A 128 5.63 13.05 -52.46
C GLN A 128 6.17 13.90 -51.31
N LEU A 129 5.36 14.06 -50.24
CA LEU A 129 5.72 14.86 -49.08
C LEU A 129 6.62 14.10 -48.11
N LYS A 130 6.54 12.76 -48.05
CA LYS A 130 7.46 11.92 -47.27
C LYS A 130 8.92 12.16 -47.68
N ARG A 131 9.21 12.08 -48.99
CA ARG A 131 10.55 12.36 -49.54
C ARG A 131 11.09 13.73 -49.14
N GLN A 132 10.23 14.76 -49.15
CA GLN A 132 10.62 16.12 -48.76
C GLN A 132 10.82 16.24 -47.24
N LYS A 133 9.96 15.61 -46.46
CA LYS A 133 10.00 15.61 -44.99
C LYS A 133 11.28 14.95 -44.47
N ASP A 134 11.73 13.86 -45.08
CA ASP A 134 12.94 13.15 -44.65
C ASP A 134 14.20 13.99 -44.85
N GLN A 135 14.29 14.71 -45.96
CA GLN A 135 15.35 15.70 -46.19
C GLN A 135 15.33 16.82 -45.14
N ILE A 136 14.14 17.30 -44.75
CA ILE A 136 14.00 18.29 -43.68
C ILE A 136 14.44 17.72 -42.33
N LEU A 137 14.06 16.48 -41.99
CA LEU A 137 14.47 15.81 -40.75
C LEU A 137 15.99 15.63 -40.67
N LEU A 138 16.63 15.26 -41.79
CA LEU A 138 18.09 15.18 -41.88
C LEU A 138 18.76 16.54 -41.67
N LEU A 139 18.23 17.61 -42.27
CA LEU A 139 18.75 18.96 -42.12
C LEU A 139 18.59 19.50 -40.70
N GLN A 140 17.47 19.22 -40.03
CA GLN A 140 17.24 19.64 -38.64
C GLN A 140 18.25 19.02 -37.66
N ASN A 141 18.70 17.79 -37.92
CA ASN A 141 19.71 17.11 -37.10
C ASN A 141 21.16 17.50 -37.41
N LEU A 142 21.43 18.14 -38.55
CA LEU A 142 22.76 18.68 -38.88
C LEU A 142 23.00 20.06 -38.26
N VAL A 143 21.94 20.83 -37.98
CA VAL A 143 22.03 22.20 -37.42
C VAL A 143 22.07 22.20 -35.89
N THR A 144 21.74 21.09 -35.23
CA THR A 144 21.67 20.96 -33.76
C THR A 144 22.92 20.35 -33.11
N LYS A 145 24.08 20.34 -33.79
CA LYS A 145 25.37 19.95 -33.20
C LYS A 145 26.37 21.10 -33.16
#